data_AF-A0A970Z9C1-F1
#
_entry.id   AF-A0A970Z9C1-F1
#
_cell.length_a   1.000
_cell.length_b   1.000
_cell.length_c   1.000
_cell.angle_alpha   90.00
_cell.angle_beta   90.00
_cell.angle_gamma   90.00
#
_symmetry.space_group_name_H-M   'P 1'
#
loop_
_entity.id
_entity.type
_entity.pdbx_description
1 polymer ?
#
loop_
_entity_poly.entity_id
_entity_poly.type
_entity_poly.pdbx_seq_one_letter_code
_entity_poly.pdbx_strand_id
1 'polypeptide(L)'
;AFKLKLPLVNDTITKSITARFARSLSILLKSGITVVGAMDIIHNLIGNREVERRFEDCIEDIREGKGIASPLIKLGIFPPLLIHMVSVGESTGELDEMLARTAGFFDEDVEEAIARMTMLIEPALIILMAVVVGGVILSVMLPMISILSAVQ
;
A
#
# COMPACT_ATOMS: atom_id res chain seq x y z
N ALA A 1 -12.01 -18.07 -1.73
CA ALA A 1 -11.80 -16.63 -2.00
C ALA A 1 -10.29 -16.39 -2.18
N PHE A 2 -9.86 -16.23 -3.42
CA PHE A 2 -8.47 -16.23 -3.86
C PHE A 2 -7.76 -14.94 -3.42
N LYS A 3 -7.30 -14.88 -2.16
CA LYS A 3 -6.39 -13.83 -1.69
C LYS A 3 -5.02 -14.09 -2.32
N LEU A 4 -4.82 -13.62 -3.54
CA LEU A 4 -3.49 -13.47 -4.12
C LEU A 4 -2.71 -12.51 -3.23
N LYS A 5 -1.82 -13.07 -2.38
CA LYS A 5 -0.71 -12.36 -1.74
C LYS A 5 0.28 -11.95 -2.83
N LEU A 6 -0.12 -11.02 -3.70
CA LEU A 6 0.80 -10.34 -4.59
C LEU A 6 1.53 -9.28 -3.74
N PRO A 7 2.84 -9.41 -3.50
CA PRO A 7 3.59 -8.49 -2.64
C PRO A 7 3.45 -7.03 -3.09
N LEU A 8 3.33 -6.81 -4.41
CA LEU A 8 3.08 -5.50 -5.01
C LEU A 8 1.72 -4.89 -4.58
N VAL A 9 0.66 -5.68 -4.47
CA VAL A 9 -0.68 -5.20 -4.10
C VAL A 9 -0.73 -4.80 -2.62
N ASN A 10 -0.08 -5.58 -1.76
CA ASN A 10 -0.07 -5.30 -0.32
C ASN A 10 0.74 -4.05 0.02
N ASP A 11 1.87 -3.83 -0.68
CA ASP A 11 2.70 -2.63 -0.54
C ASP A 11 1.95 -1.36 -0.97
N THR A 12 1.32 -1.37 -2.15
CA THR A 12 0.55 -0.21 -2.64
C THR A 12 -0.62 0.15 -1.73
N ILE A 13 -1.33 -0.85 -1.18
CA ILE A 13 -2.41 -0.59 -0.21
C ILE A 13 -1.86 0.09 1.05
N THR A 14 -0.74 -0.41 1.58
CA THR A 14 -0.11 0.15 2.78
C THR A 14 0.35 1.59 2.55
N LYS A 15 0.95 1.88 1.39
CA LYS A 15 1.35 3.23 0.98
C LYS A 15 0.15 4.16 0.83
N SER A 16 -0.94 3.70 0.24
CA SER A 16 -2.19 4.48 0.12
C SER A 16 -2.81 4.81 1.48
N ILE A 17 -2.85 3.85 2.40
CA ILE A 17 -3.31 4.08 3.79
C ILE A 17 -2.40 5.12 4.47
N THR A 18 -1.10 5.00 4.28
CA THR A 18 -0.09 5.94 4.83
C THR A 18 -0.28 7.36 4.30
N ALA A 19 -0.47 7.52 2.98
CA ALA A 19 -0.72 8.82 2.36
C ALA A 19 -1.99 9.48 2.89
N ARG A 20 -3.09 8.72 2.98
CA ARG A 20 -4.37 9.20 3.52
C ARG A 20 -4.24 9.58 5.00
N PHE A 21 -3.61 8.74 5.81
CA PHE A 21 -3.35 9.01 7.21
C PHE A 21 -2.55 10.31 7.39
N ALA A 22 -1.42 10.43 6.71
CA ALA A 22 -0.55 11.60 6.81
C ALA A 22 -1.25 12.88 6.35
N ARG A 23 -2.00 12.81 5.24
CA ARG A 23 -2.78 13.94 4.72
C ARG A 23 -3.86 14.40 5.69
N SER A 24 -4.69 13.46 6.16
CA SER A 24 -5.78 13.78 7.09
C SER A 24 -5.23 14.36 8.39
N LEU A 25 -4.18 13.77 8.95
CA LEU A 25 -3.57 14.26 10.18
C LEU A 25 -2.97 15.65 9.98
N SER A 26 -2.24 15.89 8.88
CA SER A 26 -1.71 17.21 8.53
C SER A 26 -2.81 18.29 8.45
N ILE A 27 -3.92 18.00 7.76
CA ILE A 27 -5.05 18.95 7.60
C ILE A 27 -5.68 19.30 8.96
N LEU A 28 -5.90 18.30 9.81
CA LEU A 28 -6.51 18.50 11.13
C LEU A 28 -5.59 19.31 12.05
N LEU A 29 -4.31 18.97 12.08
CA LEU A 29 -3.30 19.70 12.87
C LEU A 29 -3.15 21.15 12.40
N LYS A 30 -3.10 21.37 11.09
CA LYS A 30 -3.04 22.72 10.50
C LYS A 30 -4.28 23.56 10.81
N SER A 31 -5.42 22.89 11.04
CA SER A 31 -6.67 23.52 11.48
C SER A 31 -6.72 23.79 13.00
N GLY A 32 -5.62 23.53 13.73
CA GLY A 32 -5.49 23.77 15.16
C GLY A 32 -6.10 22.69 16.05
N ILE A 33 -6.47 21.54 15.49
CA ILE A 33 -6.95 20.39 16.26
C ILE A 33 -5.75 19.75 16.97
N THR A 34 -5.93 19.33 18.22
CA THR A 34 -4.88 18.64 18.97
C THR A 34 -4.57 17.28 18.35
N VAL A 35 -3.33 16.79 18.52
CA VAL A 35 -2.92 15.47 18.00
C VAL A 35 -3.87 14.37 18.44
N VAL A 36 -4.22 14.34 19.73
CA VAL A 36 -5.15 13.34 20.28
C VAL A 36 -6.51 13.43 19.59
N GLY A 37 -7.09 14.64 19.47
CA GLY A 37 -8.39 14.81 18.82
C GLY A 37 -8.36 14.47 17.33
N ALA A 38 -7.25 14.77 16.64
CA ALA A 38 -7.08 14.40 15.25
C ALA A 38 -6.98 12.88 15.06
N MET A 39 -6.30 12.18 15.97
CA MET A 39 -6.21 10.72 15.96
C MET A 39 -7.57 10.06 16.26
N ASP A 40 -8.37 10.61 17.18
CA ASP A 40 -9.74 10.14 17.45
C ASP A 40 -10.65 10.28 16.20
N ILE A 41 -10.47 11.35 15.41
CA ILE A 41 -11.20 11.53 14.14
C ILE A 41 -10.74 10.49 13.10
N ILE A 42 -9.43 10.27 12.98
CA ILE A 42 -8.84 9.37 11.97
C ILE A 42 -9.08 7.90 12.30
N HIS A 43 -9.22 7.53 13.57
CA HIS A 43 -9.55 6.17 14.02
C HIS A 43 -10.73 5.57 13.22
N ASN A 44 -11.77 6.36 12.97
CA ASN A 44 -12.98 5.92 12.25
C ASN A 44 -12.76 5.68 10.74
N LEU A 45 -11.60 6.04 10.19
CA LEU A 45 -11.29 5.90 8.77
C LEU A 45 -10.59 4.58 8.42
N ILE A 46 -10.16 3.79 9.42
CA ILE A 46 -9.22 2.68 9.21
C ILE A 46 -9.93 1.35 8.84
N GLY A 47 -11.24 1.22 9.06
CA GLY A 47 -12.11 0.24 8.38
C GLY A 47 -11.78 -1.24 8.63
N ASN A 48 -10.91 -1.55 9.58
CA ASN A 48 -10.52 -2.89 9.97
C ASN A 48 -10.51 -2.98 11.50
N ARG A 49 -11.40 -3.81 12.06
CA ARG A 49 -11.59 -3.99 13.51
C ARG A 49 -10.31 -4.34 14.28
N GLU A 50 -9.42 -5.16 13.72
CA GLU A 50 -8.17 -5.50 14.43
C GLU A 50 -7.19 -4.32 14.43
N VAL A 51 -7.22 -3.51 13.36
CA VAL A 51 -6.39 -2.31 13.27
C VAL A 51 -6.94 -1.21 14.17
N GLU A 52 -8.28 -1.03 14.21
CA GLU A 52 -8.96 -0.08 15.09
C GLU A 52 -8.55 -0.30 16.55
N ARG A 53 -8.62 -1.54 17.07
CA ARG A 53 -8.19 -1.86 18.44
C ARG A 53 -6.74 -1.45 18.72
N ARG A 54 -5.82 -1.79 17.82
CA ARG A 54 -4.40 -1.43 17.98
C ARG A 54 -4.16 0.08 17.85
N PHE A 55 -5.05 0.77 17.14
CA PHE A 55 -5.03 2.21 16.99
C PHE A 55 -5.58 2.91 18.24
N GLU A 56 -6.55 2.33 18.94
CA GLU A 56 -6.99 2.79 20.27
C GLU A 56 -5.83 2.74 21.29
N ASP A 57 -5.12 1.62 21.36
CA ASP A 57 -3.92 1.49 22.21
C ASP A 57 -2.86 2.56 21.88
N CYS A 58 -2.72 2.89 20.58
CA CYS A 58 -1.81 3.93 20.12
C CYS A 58 -2.26 5.33 20.59
N ILE A 59 -3.57 5.63 20.57
CA ILE A 59 -4.12 6.89 21.05
C ILE A 59 -3.93 7.03 22.56
N GLU A 60 -4.13 5.96 23.33
CA GLU A 60 -3.90 5.94 24.77
C GLU A 60 -2.42 6.22 25.10
N ASP A 61 -1.49 5.56 24.42
CA ASP A 61 -0.05 5.82 24.60
C ASP A 61 0.31 7.30 24.34
N ILE A 62 -0.31 7.92 23.33
CA ILE A 62 -0.11 9.35 23.01
C ILE A 62 -0.70 10.24 24.12
N ARG A 63 -1.89 9.91 24.64
CA ARG A 63 -2.52 10.62 25.76
C ARG A 63 -1.68 10.57 27.04
N GLU A 64 -0.98 9.45 27.27
CA GLU A 64 -0.04 9.28 28.37
C GLU A 64 1.29 10.03 28.19
N GLY A 65 1.51 10.66 27.03
CA GLY A 65 2.71 11.46 26.76
C GLY A 65 3.93 10.64 26.31
N LYS A 66 3.73 9.41 25.78
CA LYS A 66 4.82 8.58 25.23
C LYS A 66 5.35 9.07 23.86
N GLY A 67 4.87 10.23 23.41
CA GLY A 67 5.12 10.78 22.08
C GLY A 67 4.32 10.08 20.99
N ILE A 68 4.53 10.48 19.74
CA ILE A 68 3.73 10.02 18.57
C ILE A 68 4.48 8.94 17.78
N ALA A 69 5.79 9.08 17.64
CA ALA A 69 6.59 8.13 16.87
C ALA A 69 6.58 6.73 17.49
N SER A 70 6.79 6.61 18.81
CA SER A 70 6.89 5.32 19.50
C SER A 70 5.61 4.47 19.42
N PRO A 71 4.40 5.03 19.64
CA PRO A 71 3.16 4.27 19.50
C PRO A 71 2.89 3.83 18.05
N LEU A 72 3.20 4.68 17.07
CA LEU A 72 3.07 4.33 15.65
C LEU A 72 4.04 3.21 15.23
N ILE A 73 5.24 3.13 15.83
CA ILE A 73 6.17 2.00 15.62
C ILE A 73 5.54 0.69 16.12
N LYS A 74 4.97 0.69 17.33
CA LYS A 74 4.30 -0.51 17.90
C LYS A 74 3.12 -0.97 17.06
N LEU A 75 2.43 -0.04 16.40
CA LEU A 75 1.35 -0.35 15.48
C LEU A 75 1.84 -1.14 14.25
N GLY A 76 3.08 -0.93 13.79
CA GLY A 76 3.72 -1.77 12.77
C GLY A 76 2.99 -1.84 11.43
N ILE A 77 2.13 -0.86 11.13
CA ILE A 77 1.40 -0.73 9.86
C ILE A 77 2.10 0.24 8.93
N PHE A 78 2.69 1.29 9.51
CA PHE A 78 3.23 2.39 8.74
C PHE A 78 4.69 2.16 8.33
N PRO A 79 5.08 2.59 7.12
CA PRO A 79 6.46 2.53 6.66
C PRO A 79 7.42 3.34 7.55
N PRO A 80 8.71 2.98 7.61
CA PRO A 80 9.71 3.69 8.41
C PRO A 80 9.82 5.18 8.10
N LEU A 81 9.57 5.58 6.85
CA LEU A 81 9.62 6.98 6.44
C LEU A 81 8.57 7.83 7.17
N LEU A 82 7.33 7.33 7.32
CA LEU A 82 6.30 8.05 8.08
C LEU A 82 6.73 8.23 9.53
N ILE A 83 7.21 7.15 10.16
CA ILE A 83 7.69 7.18 11.55
C ILE A 83 8.79 8.23 11.72
N HIS A 84 9.75 8.25 10.81
CA HIS A 84 10.86 9.20 10.85
C HIS A 84 10.36 10.64 10.73
N MET A 85 9.46 10.91 9.79
CA MET A 85 8.91 12.25 9.58
C MET A 85 8.06 12.73 10.77
N VAL A 86 7.32 11.81 11.40
CA VAL A 86 6.63 12.09 12.67
C VAL A 86 7.62 12.42 13.77
N SER A 87 8.68 11.63 13.93
CA SER A 87 9.71 11.88 14.95
C SER A 87 10.41 13.23 14.76
N VAL A 88 10.72 13.61 13.52
CA VAL A 88 11.31 14.91 13.19
C VAL A 88 10.31 16.02 13.51
N GLY A 89 9.08 15.91 13.01
CA GLY A 89 8.04 16.92 13.24
C GLY A 89 7.65 17.08 14.71
N GLU A 90 7.69 16.00 15.49
CA GLU A 90 7.48 16.02 16.93
C GLU A 90 8.63 16.76 17.66
N SER A 91 9.87 16.59 17.20
CA SER A 91 11.04 17.24 17.80
C SER A 91 11.18 18.71 17.40
N THR A 92 10.75 19.09 16.19
CA THR A 92 10.82 20.46 15.68
C THR A 92 9.54 21.26 15.92
N GLY A 93 8.44 20.60 16.29
CA GLY A 93 7.12 21.21 16.42
C GLY A 93 6.41 21.44 15.07
N GLU A 94 6.95 20.92 13.96
CA GLU A 94 6.45 21.12 12.59
C GLU A 94 5.78 19.84 12.05
N LEU A 95 4.94 19.20 12.88
CA LEU A 95 4.33 17.92 12.56
C LEU A 95 3.40 17.99 11.35
N ASP A 96 2.63 19.07 11.22
CA ASP A 96 1.72 19.30 10.11
C ASP A 96 2.45 19.40 8.77
N GLU A 97 3.58 20.11 8.71
CA GLU A 97 4.42 20.23 7.52
C GLU A 97 5.09 18.90 7.16
N MET A 98 5.67 18.21 8.14
CA MET A 98 6.34 16.92 7.91
C MET A 98 5.35 15.86 7.41
N LEU A 99 4.12 15.83 7.95
CA LEU A 99 3.07 14.95 7.48
C LEU A 99 2.56 15.32 6.08
N ALA A 100 2.47 16.61 5.75
CA ALA A 100 2.10 17.05 4.40
C ALA A 100 3.11 16.56 3.34
N ARG A 101 4.41 16.72 3.62
CA ARG A 101 5.49 16.22 2.76
C ARG A 101 5.43 14.71 2.60
N THR A 102 5.19 14.00 3.70
CA THR A 102 5.07 12.54 3.69
C THR A 102 3.87 12.07 2.87
N ALA A 103 2.73 12.76 2.98
CA ALA A 103 1.55 12.47 2.18
C ALA A 103 1.80 12.66 0.68
N GLY A 104 2.47 13.75 0.29
CA GLY A 104 2.86 13.98 -1.11
C GLY A 104 3.75 12.87 -1.66
N PHE A 105 4.78 12.49 -0.90
CA PHE A 105 5.68 11.40 -1.29
C PHE A 105 4.95 10.07 -1.53
N PHE A 106 4.07 9.66 -0.62
CA PHE A 106 3.35 8.39 -0.78
C PHE A 106 2.27 8.43 -1.86
N ASP A 107 1.69 9.60 -2.15
CA ASP A 107 0.80 9.74 -3.31
C ASP A 107 1.55 9.51 -4.61
N GLU A 108 2.72 10.14 -4.78
CA GLU A 108 3.58 9.94 -5.94
C GLU A 108 4.01 8.47 -6.08
N ASP A 109 4.44 7.83 -4.98
CA ASP A 109 4.86 6.42 -4.99
C ASP A 109 3.68 5.46 -5.29
N VAL A 110 2.46 5.80 -4.85
CA VAL A 110 1.24 5.04 -5.20
C VAL A 110 0.91 5.21 -6.67
N GLU A 111 0.96 6.41 -7.23
CA GLU A 111 0.74 6.67 -8.66
C GLU A 111 1.76 5.91 -9.52
N GLU A 112 3.03 5.94 -9.15
CA GLU A 112 4.07 5.17 -9.83
C GLU A 112 3.83 3.66 -9.73
N ALA A 113 3.40 3.17 -8.57
CA ALA A 113 3.09 1.75 -8.40
C ALA A 113 1.95 1.31 -9.31
N ILE A 114 0.90 2.13 -9.45
CA ILE A 114 -0.23 1.88 -10.36
C ILE A 114 0.25 1.90 -11.82
N ALA A 115 1.11 2.85 -12.20
CA ALA A 115 1.69 2.90 -13.53
C ALA A 115 2.52 1.65 -13.85
N ARG A 116 3.36 1.20 -12.91
CA ARG A 116 4.14 -0.04 -13.03
C ARG A 116 3.26 -1.28 -13.16
N MET A 117 2.18 -1.37 -12.38
CA MET A 117 1.20 -2.44 -12.51
C MET A 117 0.57 -2.46 -13.90
N THR A 118 0.23 -1.29 -14.45
CA THR A 118 -0.35 -1.16 -15.79
C THR A 118 0.64 -1.58 -16.87
N MET A 119 1.92 -1.22 -16.74
CA MET A 119 2.97 -1.64 -17.69
C MET A 119 3.16 -3.17 -17.73
N LEU A 120 2.93 -3.88 -16.63
CA LEU A 120 3.04 -5.35 -16.59
C LEU A 120 1.89 -6.08 -17.31
N ILE A 121 0.79 -5.39 -17.61
CA ILE A 121 -0.36 -5.97 -18.33
C ILE A 121 0.05 -6.36 -19.75
N GLU A 122 0.86 -5.53 -20.44
CA GLU A 122 1.28 -5.80 -21.82
C GLU A 122 2.12 -7.09 -21.97
N PRO A 123 3.20 -7.31 -21.20
CA PRO A 123 3.93 -8.58 -21.22
C PRO A 123 3.04 -9.80 -20.87
N ALA A 124 2.11 -9.64 -19.93
CA ALA A 124 1.20 -10.72 -19.55
C ALA A 124 0.28 -11.13 -20.71
N LEU A 125 -0.22 -10.16 -21.49
CA LEU A 125 -1.02 -10.41 -22.69
C LEU A 125 -0.21 -11.12 -23.78
N ILE A 126 1.05 -10.74 -23.99
CA ILE A 126 1.94 -11.41 -24.96
C ILE A 126 2.17 -12.87 -24.58
N ILE A 127 2.45 -13.15 -23.29
CA ILE A 127 2.63 -14.52 -22.79
C ILE A 127 1.34 -15.33 -22.99
N LEU A 128 0.18 -14.74 -22.66
CA LEU A 128 -1.12 -15.39 -22.87
C LEU A 128 -1.34 -15.73 -24.35
N MET A 129 -1.05 -14.80 -25.26
CA MET A 129 -1.15 -15.03 -26.70
C MET A 129 -0.20 -16.14 -27.16
N ALA A 130 1.05 -16.15 -26.67
CA ALA A 130 2.02 -17.19 -27.00
C ALA A 130 1.54 -18.59 -26.57
N VAL A 131 0.94 -18.72 -25.38
CA VAL A 131 0.36 -19.97 -24.90
C VAL A 131 -0.82 -20.41 -25.76
N VAL A 132 -1.73 -19.49 -26.11
CA VAL A 132 -2.90 -19.80 -26.95
C VAL A 132 -2.46 -20.24 -28.35
N VAL A 133 -1.59 -19.46 -29.00
CA VAL A 133 -1.09 -19.78 -30.35
C VAL A 133 -0.26 -21.06 -30.34
N GLY A 134 0.62 -21.23 -29.36
CA GLY A 134 1.40 -22.45 -29.19
C GLY A 134 0.52 -23.68 -28.97
N GLY A 135 -0.53 -23.56 -28.16
CA GLY A 135 -1.51 -24.63 -27.95
C GLY A 135 -2.25 -25.02 -29.23
N VAL A 136 -2.64 -24.04 -30.06
CA VAL A 136 -3.25 -24.29 -31.38
C VAL A 136 -2.27 -25.00 -32.31
N ILE A 137 -1.03 -24.53 -32.40
CA ILE A 137 0.01 -25.15 -33.26
C ILE A 137 0.24 -26.60 -32.86
N LEU A 138 0.43 -26.88 -31.56
CA LEU A 138 0.62 -28.25 -31.07
C LEU A 138 -0.58 -29.15 -31.37
N SER A 139 -1.80 -28.61 -31.23
CA SER A 139 -3.04 -29.35 -31.52
C SER A 139 -3.14 -29.77 -32.99
N VAL A 140 -2.55 -29.01 -33.92
CA VAL A 140 -2.56 -29.30 -35.36
C VAL A 140 -1.33 -30.11 -35.80
N MET A 141 -0.14 -29.82 -35.29
CA MET A 141 1.10 -30.49 -35.71
C MET A 141 1.21 -31.91 -35.18
N LEU A 142 0.79 -32.19 -33.94
CA LEU A 142 0.92 -33.53 -33.36
C LEU A 142 0.17 -34.60 -34.19
N PRO A 143 -1.11 -34.42 -34.60
CA PRO A 143 -1.78 -35.34 -35.50
C PRO A 143 -1.14 -35.43 -36.90
N MET A 144 -0.60 -34.33 -37.41
CA MET A 144 0.03 -34.32 -38.73
C MET A 144 1.30 -35.20 -38.75
N ILE A 145 2.13 -35.09 -37.71
CA ILE A 145 3.35 -35.90 -37.57
C ILE A 145 3.00 -37.39 -37.40
N SER A 146 1.94 -37.72 -36.65
CA SER A 146 1.52 -39.12 -36.49
C SER A 146 1.03 -39.74 -37.80
N ILE A 147 0.34 -38.97 -38.64
CA ILE A 147 -0.07 -39.42 -39.98
C ILE A 147 1.16 -39.62 -40.88
N LEU A 148 2.11 -38.68 -40.87
CA LEU A 148 3.31 -38.78 -41.72
C LEU A 148 4.17 -40.00 -41.38
N SER A 149 4.33 -40.28 -40.08
CA SER A 149 5.08 -41.44 -39.58
C SER A 149 4.37 -42.77 -39.77
N ALA A 150 3.04 -42.79 -39.91
CA ALA A 150 2.28 -44.00 -40.24
C ALA A 150 2.33 -44.35 -41.74
N VAL A 151 2.75 -43.41 -42.60
CA VAL A 151 2.78 -43.56 -44.07
C VAL A 151 4.18 -43.89 -44.60
N GLN A 152 5.23 -43.65 -43.83
CA GLN A 152 6.61 -44.12 -44.11
C GLN A 152 6.85 -45.52 -43.55
#